data_AF-K0KB64-F1
#
_entry.id   AF-K0KB64-F1
#
_cell.length_a   1.000
_cell.length_b   1.000
_cell.length_c   1.000
_cell.angle_alpha   90.00
_cell.angle_beta   90.00
_cell.angle_gamma   90.00
#
_symmetry.space_group_name_H-M   'P 1'
#
loop_
_entity.id
_entity.type
_entity.pdbx_description
1 polymer ?
#
loop_
_entity_poly.entity_id
_entity_poly.type
_entity_poly.pdbx_seq_one_letter_code
_entity_poly.pdbx_strand_id
1 'polypeptide(L)'
;MTVRLRDENFRKASNLAGYTSVYGLAKAMGINRSSVKRVLEGVMRPGPAFIAGAVTVLKPFSFDDLFEVVAYVPQTKRHEHADNW
;
A
#
# COMPACT_ATOMS: atom_id res chain seq x y z
N MET A 1 -8.67 -2.92 -15.13
CA MET A 1 -8.74 -3.22 -13.68
C MET A 1 -7.43 -2.81 -13.03
N THR A 2 -7.43 -2.54 -11.72
CA THR A 2 -6.25 -2.29 -10.90
C THR A 2 -6.48 -2.78 -9.48
N VAL A 3 -5.45 -2.79 -8.63
CA VAL A 3 -5.52 -3.22 -7.23
C VAL A 3 -5.46 -2.00 -6.31
N ARG A 4 -6.26 -1.98 -5.26
CA ARG A 4 -6.19 -1.03 -4.15
C ARG A 4 -5.97 -1.75 -2.83
N LEU A 5 -5.46 -1.03 -1.84
CA LEU A 5 -5.47 -1.51 -0.46
C LEU A 5 -6.86 -1.40 0.13
N ARG A 6 -7.18 -2.36 0.99
CA ARG A 6 -8.19 -2.19 2.03
C ARG A 6 -7.50 -1.57 3.24
N ASP A 7 -7.37 -0.25 3.26
CA ASP A 7 -6.48 0.48 4.19
C ASP A 7 -6.68 0.07 5.67
N GLU A 8 -7.94 -0.03 6.12
CA GLU A 8 -8.26 -0.43 7.49
C GLU A 8 -7.86 -1.87 7.80
N ASN A 9 -8.19 -2.81 6.91
CA ASN A 9 -7.84 -4.22 7.05
C ASN A 9 -6.33 -4.41 7.03
N PHE A 10 -5.62 -3.73 6.12
CA PHE A 10 -4.18 -3.81 6.01
C PHE A 10 -3.49 -3.26 7.26
N ARG A 11 -3.96 -2.12 7.79
CA ARG A 11 -3.44 -1.56 9.05
C ARG A 11 -3.66 -2.52 10.21
N LYS A 12 -4.85 -3.12 10.31
CA LYS A 12 -5.16 -4.12 11.33
C LYS A 12 -4.27 -5.35 11.21
N ALA A 13 -4.10 -5.89 10.00
CA ALA A 13 -3.22 -7.01 9.72
C ALA A 13 -1.76 -6.71 10.08
N SER A 14 -1.26 -5.53 9.70
CA SER A 14 0.10 -5.08 10.03
C SER A 14 0.33 -5.01 11.55
N ASN A 15 -0.63 -4.45 12.29
CA ASN A 15 -0.56 -4.39 13.75
C ASN A 15 -0.60 -5.77 14.40
N LEU A 16 -1.49 -6.66 13.94
CA LEU A 16 -1.60 -8.03 14.45
C LEU A 16 -0.35 -8.86 14.16
N ALA A 17 0.34 -8.59 13.04
CA ALA A 17 1.62 -9.19 12.68
C ALA A 17 2.83 -8.54 13.41
N GLY A 18 2.60 -7.55 14.29
CA GLY A 18 3.65 -6.88 15.06
C GLY A 18 4.40 -5.76 14.31
N TYR A 19 3.94 -5.36 13.12
CA TYR A 19 4.54 -4.28 12.35
C TYR A 19 3.88 -2.93 12.65
N THR A 20 4.35 -2.27 13.70
CA THR A 20 3.82 -0.97 14.17
C THR A 20 4.43 0.25 13.46
N SER A 21 5.41 0.04 12.57
CA SER A 21 6.07 1.11 11.83
C SER A 21 6.22 0.79 10.35
N VAL A 22 6.09 1.82 9.51
CA VAL A 22 6.30 1.72 8.05
C VAL A 22 7.70 1.18 7.72
N TYR A 23 8.71 1.56 8.51
CA TYR A 23 10.07 1.07 8.32
C TYR A 23 10.19 -0.42 8.62
N GLY A 24 9.64 -0.89 9.75
CA GLY A 24 9.67 -2.31 10.12
C GLY A 24 8.93 -3.18 9.10
N LEU A 25 7.76 -2.72 8.65
CA LEU A 25 6.99 -3.39 7.61
C LEU A 25 7.76 -3.45 6.28
N ALA A 26 8.32 -2.33 5.84
CA ALA A 26 9.09 -2.27 4.59
C ALA A 26 10.31 -3.22 4.62
N LYS A 27 11.02 -3.27 5.76
CA LYS A 27 12.14 -4.18 5.97
C LYS A 27 11.69 -5.64 5.90
N ALA A 28 10.57 -6.00 6.55
CA ALA A 28 10.03 -7.36 6.50
C ALA A 28 9.60 -7.75 5.09
N MET A 29 8.96 -6.84 4.35
CA MET A 29 8.54 -7.05 2.96
C MET A 29 9.71 -7.05 1.96
N GLY A 30 10.91 -6.62 2.37
CA GLY A 30 12.08 -6.53 1.48
C GLY A 30 11.97 -5.42 0.42
N ILE A 31 11.23 -4.34 0.68
CA ILE A 31 11.00 -3.25 -0.29
C ILE A 31 11.32 -1.86 0.27
N ASN A 32 11.43 -0.87 -0.60
CA ASN A 32 11.76 0.51 -0.21
C ASN A 32 10.65 1.13 0.66
N ARG A 33 11.03 1.72 1.80
CA ARG A 33 10.13 2.43 2.72
C ARG A 33 9.28 3.51 2.02
N SER A 34 9.86 4.24 1.07
CA SER A 34 9.13 5.29 0.32
C SER A 34 8.01 4.71 -0.55
N SER A 35 8.22 3.53 -1.13
CA SER A 35 7.19 2.79 -1.87
C SER A 35 6.06 2.37 -0.94
N VAL A 36 6.38 1.81 0.24
CA VAL A 36 5.36 1.44 1.23
C VAL A 36 4.56 2.66 1.67
N LYS A 37 5.25 3.75 2.03
CA LYS A 37 4.61 4.99 2.45
C LYS A 37 3.63 5.54 1.39
N ARG A 38 4.07 5.68 0.14
CA ARG A 38 3.23 6.20 -0.95
C ARG A 38 2.00 5.32 -1.25
N VAL A 39 2.15 4.02 -1.08
CA VAL A 39 1.03 3.08 -1.25
C VAL A 39 0.03 3.21 -0.10
N LEU A 40 0.50 3.28 1.16
CA LEU A 40 -0.35 3.50 2.33
C LEU A 40 -1.05 4.88 2.34
N GLU A 41 -0.43 5.89 1.73
CA GLU A 41 -1.00 7.24 1.56
C GLU A 41 -1.93 7.34 0.35
N GLY A 42 -2.11 6.28 -0.43
CA GLY A 42 -2.93 6.27 -1.65
C GLY A 42 -2.35 7.06 -2.83
N VAL A 43 -1.15 7.60 -2.69
CA VAL A 43 -0.40 8.33 -3.74
C VAL A 43 0.05 7.38 -4.86
N MET A 44 0.27 6.10 -4.53
CA MET A 44 0.69 5.07 -5.47
C MET A 44 -0.20 3.83 -5.36
N ARG A 45 -0.48 3.18 -6.49
CA ARG A 45 -1.13 1.86 -6.48
C ARG A 45 -0.16 0.78 -5.98
N PRO A 46 -0.62 -0.22 -5.21
CA PRO A 46 0.23 -1.35 -4.84
C PRO A 46 0.70 -2.09 -6.10
N GLY A 47 2.02 -2.11 -6.31
CA GLY A 47 2.66 -2.88 -7.38
C GLY A 47 2.94 -4.33 -6.99
N PRO A 48 3.42 -5.17 -7.92
CA PRO A 48 3.65 -6.59 -7.68
C PRO A 48 4.52 -6.90 -6.46
N ALA A 49 5.63 -6.17 -6.27
CA ALA A 49 6.52 -6.37 -5.13
C ALA A 49 5.86 -6.03 -3.79
N PHE A 50 5.02 -4.99 -3.75
CA PHE A 50 4.25 -4.64 -2.54
C PHE A 50 3.23 -5.73 -2.22
N ILE A 51 2.48 -6.19 -3.22
CA ILE A 51 1.46 -7.22 -3.06
C ILE A 51 2.09 -8.52 -2.55
N ALA A 52 3.14 -9.01 -3.24
CA ALA A 52 3.85 -10.22 -2.87
C ALA A 52 4.45 -10.14 -1.46
N GLY A 53 5.09 -9.02 -1.12
CA GLY A 53 5.63 -8.79 0.21
C GLY A 53 4.54 -8.83 1.29
N ALA A 54 3.42 -8.15 1.06
CA ALA A 54 2.32 -8.06 2.02
C ALA A 54 1.71 -9.43 2.32
N VAL A 55 1.31 -10.19 1.29
CA VAL A 55 0.72 -11.54 1.49
C VAL A 55 1.70 -12.54 2.10
N THR A 56 3.01 -12.29 1.95
CA THR A 56 4.05 -13.15 2.55
C THR A 56 4.23 -12.86 4.04
N VAL A 57 4.33 -11.58 4.42
CA VAL A 57 4.68 -11.19 5.78
C VAL A 57 3.47 -11.06 6.70
N LEU A 58 2.29 -10.78 6.14
CA LEU A 58 1.05 -10.60 6.90
C LEU A 58 0.24 -11.90 6.97
N LYS A 59 0.88 -13.06 7.15
CA LYS A 59 0.13 -14.30 7.39
C LYS A 59 -0.68 -14.20 8.70
N PRO A 60 -1.89 -14.79 8.77
CA PRO A 60 -2.52 -15.67 7.78
C PRO A 60 -3.38 -14.95 6.71
N PHE A 61 -3.28 -13.62 6.59
CA PHE A 61 -4.14 -12.84 5.68
C PHE A 61 -3.82 -13.13 4.21
N SER A 62 -4.87 -13.33 3.43
CA SER A 62 -4.82 -13.58 1.99
C SER A 62 -4.82 -12.27 1.19
N PHE A 63 -4.76 -12.38 -0.14
CA PHE A 63 -4.88 -11.22 -1.02
C PHE A 63 -6.20 -10.46 -0.79
N ASP A 64 -7.34 -11.17 -0.74
CA ASP A 64 -8.66 -10.56 -0.66
C ASP A 64 -8.94 -9.89 0.70
N ASP A 65 -8.23 -10.31 1.76
CA ASP A 65 -8.28 -9.66 3.06
C ASP A 65 -7.62 -8.27 3.05
N LEU A 66 -6.55 -8.13 2.27
CA LEU A 66 -5.65 -6.97 2.27
C LEU A 66 -5.89 -6.01 1.11
N PHE A 67 -6.45 -6.51 0.01
CA PHE A 67 -6.58 -5.81 -1.24
C PHE A 67 -7.98 -5.96 -1.84
N GLU A 68 -8.27 -5.09 -2.80
CA GLU A 68 -9.45 -5.18 -3.64
C GLU A 68 -9.08 -4.92 -5.11
N VAL A 69 -9.76 -5.62 -6.01
CA VAL A 69 -9.68 -5.36 -7.45
C VAL A 69 -10.76 -4.34 -7.81
N VAL A 70 -10.34 -3.22 -8.39
CA VAL A 70 -11.23 -2.11 -8.76
C VAL A 70 -11.10 -1.77 -10.24
N ALA A 71 -12.15 -1.14 -10.78
CA ALA A 71 -12.07 -0.53 -12.10
C ALA A 71 -10.92 0.49 -12.14
N TYR A 72 -10.15 0.48 -13.23
CA TYR A 72 -9.11 1.49 -13.41
C TYR A 72 -9.78 2.80 -13.78
N VAL A 73 -9.73 3.76 -12.85
CA VAL A 73 -10.05 5.15 -13.12
C VAL A 73 -8.73 5.90 -13.23
N PRO A 74 -8.40 6.49 -14.39
CA PRO A 74 -7.19 7.30 -14.53
C PRO A 74 -7.17 8.41 -13.48
N GLN A 75 -6.07 8.55 -12.74
CA GLN A 75 -5.92 9.70 -11.84
C GLN A 75 -5.69 10.94 -12.71
N THR A 76 -6.63 11.88 -12.71
CA THR A 76 -6.40 13.22 -13.24
C THR A 76 -5.38 13.91 -12.33
N LYS A 77 -4.25 14.31 -12.90
CA LYS A 77 -3.21 15.04 -12.15
C LYS A 77 -3.80 16.37 -11.65
N ARG A 78 -4.01 16.54 -10.35
CA ARG A 78 -3.97 17.89 -9.74
C ARG A 78 -2.50 18.29 -9.63
N HIS A 79 -1.92 18.75 -10.74
CA HIS A 79 -0.80 19.69 -10.66
C HIS A 79 -1.44 21.09 -10.53
N GLU A 80 -1.74 21.51 -9.31
CA GLU A 80 -1.74 22.96 -9.03
C GLU A 80 -0.29 23.33 -8.71
N HIS A 81 0.44 23.72 -9.74
CA HIS A 81 1.50 24.71 -9.57
C HIS A 81 0.80 25.99 -9.14
N ALA A 82 0.81 26.28 -7.84
CA ALA A 82 0.69 27.64 -7.38
C ALA A 82 2.09 28.26 -7.45
N ASP A 83 2.52 28.56 -8.68
CA ASP A 83 3.46 29.63 -8.89
C ASP A 83 2.67 30.91 -8.59
N ASN A 84 2.83 31.45 -7.39
CA ASN A 84 2.47 32.83 -7.10
C ASN A 84 3.70 33.52 -6.51
N TRP A 85 4.24 34.39 -7.36
CA TRP A 85 5.12 35.53 -7.14
C TRP A 85 5.34 35.96 -5.69
#